data_AF-G3JGB0-F1
#
_entry.id   AF-G3JGB0-F1
#
_cell.length_a   1.000
_cell.length_b   1.000
_cell.length_c   1.000
_cell.angle_alpha   90.00
_cell.angle_beta   90.00
_cell.angle_gamma   90.00
#
_symmetry.space_group_name_H-M   'P 1'
#
loop_
_entity.id
_entity.type
_entity.pdbx_description
1 polymer ?
#
loop_
_entity_poly.entity_id
_entity_poly.type
_entity_poly.pdbx_seq_one_letter_code
_entity_poly.pdbx_strand_id
1 'polypeptide(L)'
;MATAMPRGLRILQTCRGLAVRSAPPACARPQALLHVARPYRLQSNDAKTQIPSVTESNATNTGSSITEVSSSNPIDSVDDGALEQMLYGGRASKQGGLTDAQEEVLYRDGEIPPAESAEAVLALGNAEADELEAEGAVGKDIQNLGHKWPLPQKPYPEGFNVKKRYHDVVEQITRLMMRDGKLATAQRRRRRAFTWMLEAVEKRPSKGSGRTQFAHRLADEVIAVVEGRSSVWEKRKLVHKQGTTARANVEKRVMIKKGVGK
;
A
#
# COMPACT_ATOMS: atom_id res chain seq x y z
N MET A 1 -93.16 -33.02 -6.41
CA MET A 1 -92.09 -32.99 -5.41
C MET A 1 -91.38 -34.33 -5.41
N ALA A 2 -90.16 -34.40 -5.94
CA ALA A 2 -89.35 -35.62 -5.96
C ALA A 2 -87.91 -35.25 -5.54
N THR A 3 -87.57 -35.57 -4.29
CA THR A 3 -86.27 -35.31 -3.66
C THR A 3 -85.33 -36.48 -3.97
N ALA A 4 -84.39 -36.28 -4.89
CA ALA A 4 -83.35 -37.25 -5.21
C ALA A 4 -82.14 -37.06 -4.27
N MET A 5 -81.78 -38.13 -3.56
CA MET A 5 -80.70 -38.21 -2.57
C MET A 5 -79.30 -38.09 -3.20
N PRO A 6 -78.28 -37.58 -2.46
CA PRO A 6 -76.94 -37.37 -2.98
C PRO A 6 -76.13 -38.67 -3.12
N ARG A 7 -75.39 -38.78 -4.23
CA ARG A 7 -74.51 -39.91 -4.55
C ARG A 7 -73.23 -39.86 -3.70
N GLY A 8 -72.97 -40.96 -2.98
CA GLY A 8 -71.85 -41.11 -2.05
C GLY A 8 -70.46 -40.99 -2.69
N LEU A 9 -69.57 -40.32 -1.96
CA LEU A 9 -68.14 -40.23 -2.21
C LEU A 9 -67.47 -41.59 -2.03
N ARG A 10 -66.83 -42.11 -3.08
CA ARG A 10 -65.98 -43.31 -3.00
C ARG A 10 -64.57 -42.89 -2.56
N ILE A 11 -64.28 -43.08 -1.27
CA ILE A 11 -62.93 -42.93 -0.71
C ILE A 11 -62.18 -44.23 -1.00
N LEU A 12 -61.37 -44.26 -2.07
CA LEU A 12 -60.40 -45.33 -2.27
C LEU A 12 -59.19 -45.02 -1.38
N GLN A 13 -59.16 -45.60 -0.17
CA GLN A 13 -57.93 -45.66 0.62
C GLN A 13 -56.93 -46.57 -0.09
N THR A 14 -55.84 -46.00 -0.58
CA THR A 14 -54.66 -46.75 -0.99
C THR A 14 -53.68 -46.74 0.18
N CYS A 15 -53.63 -47.83 0.93
CA CYS A 15 -52.62 -48.05 1.95
C CYS A 15 -51.29 -48.42 1.28
N ARG A 16 -50.45 -47.41 0.98
CA ARG A 16 -49.03 -47.66 0.67
C ARG A 16 -48.27 -47.89 1.97
N GLY A 17 -47.95 -49.15 2.26
CA GLY A 17 -47.03 -49.51 3.33
C GLY A 17 -45.64 -48.92 3.08
N LEU A 18 -45.18 -48.07 4.00
CA LEU A 18 -43.79 -47.63 4.08
C LEU A 18 -42.98 -48.73 4.77
N ALA A 19 -42.14 -49.45 4.02
CA ALA A 19 -41.12 -50.29 4.60
C ALA A 19 -40.02 -49.40 5.20
N VAL A 20 -40.05 -49.21 6.52
CA VAL A 20 -38.97 -48.59 7.28
C VAL A 20 -37.83 -49.61 7.36
N ARG A 21 -36.77 -49.40 6.58
CA ARG A 21 -35.47 -50.06 6.79
C ARG A 21 -34.56 -49.10 7.53
N SER A 22 -34.26 -49.42 8.80
CA SER A 22 -33.18 -48.79 9.56
C SER A 22 -31.84 -49.32 9.04
N ALA A 23 -31.05 -48.45 8.40
CA ALA A 23 -29.66 -48.76 8.05
C ALA A 23 -28.73 -48.36 9.21
N PRO A 24 -27.76 -49.21 9.62
CA PRO A 24 -26.79 -48.88 10.67
C PRO A 24 -25.72 -47.89 10.16
N PRO A 25 -25.07 -47.12 11.06
CA PRO A 25 -24.01 -46.19 10.69
C PRO A 25 -22.71 -46.95 10.38
N ALA A 26 -22.39 -47.10 9.09
CA ALA A 26 -21.05 -47.52 8.67
C ALA A 26 -20.09 -46.32 8.74
N CYS A 27 -19.14 -46.39 9.66
CA CYS A 27 -17.98 -45.51 9.75
C CYS A 27 -17.14 -45.66 8.47
N ALA A 28 -17.09 -44.63 7.63
CA ALA A 28 -16.20 -44.55 6.48
C ALA A 28 -15.16 -43.43 6.71
N ARG A 29 -13.91 -43.87 6.85
CA ARG A 29 -12.68 -43.08 6.95
C ARG A 29 -12.52 -42.14 5.74
N PRO A 30 -12.11 -40.87 5.91
CA PRO A 30 -11.91 -39.98 4.77
C PRO A 30 -10.65 -40.39 3.98
N GLN A 31 -10.82 -40.69 2.70
CA GLN A 31 -9.72 -40.79 1.74
C GLN A 31 -9.30 -39.39 1.26
N ALA A 32 -8.00 -39.29 0.95
CA ALA A 32 -7.20 -38.09 0.84
C ALA A 32 -7.72 -37.01 -0.14
N LEU A 33 -7.45 -35.75 0.24
CA LEU A 33 -7.62 -34.57 -0.59
C LEU A 33 -6.58 -34.56 -1.72
N LEU A 34 -7.02 -34.69 -2.97
CA LEU A 34 -6.23 -34.20 -4.10
C LEU A 34 -6.32 -32.66 -4.12
N HIS A 35 -5.23 -32.02 -3.69
CA HIS A 35 -5.02 -30.58 -3.83
C HIS A 35 -4.99 -30.21 -5.32
N VAL A 36 -6.08 -29.66 -5.83
CA VAL A 36 -6.07 -28.91 -7.09
C VAL A 36 -5.42 -27.56 -6.80
N ALA A 37 -4.18 -27.39 -7.25
CA ALA A 37 -3.46 -26.13 -7.21
C ALA A 37 -4.25 -25.05 -7.97
N ARG A 38 -4.68 -24.00 -7.28
CA ARG A 38 -5.18 -22.79 -7.93
C ARG A 38 -3.98 -21.92 -8.31
N PRO A 39 -3.80 -21.51 -9.57
CA PRO A 39 -2.77 -20.55 -9.92
C PRO A 39 -3.08 -19.22 -9.22
N TYR A 40 -2.09 -18.73 -8.47
CA TYR A 40 -2.09 -17.42 -7.86
C TYR A 40 -2.13 -16.39 -9.01
N ARG A 41 -3.26 -15.69 -9.18
CA ARG A 41 -3.35 -14.57 -10.11
C ARG A 41 -2.70 -13.36 -9.45
N LEU A 42 -1.42 -13.15 -9.74
CA LEU A 42 -0.72 -11.93 -9.36
C LEU A 42 -1.40 -10.76 -10.09
N GLN A 43 -2.05 -9.85 -9.37
CA GLN A 43 -2.51 -8.58 -9.91
C GLN A 43 -1.32 -7.62 -9.84
N SER A 44 -0.69 -7.34 -10.99
CA SER A 44 0.16 -6.16 -11.12
C SER A 44 -0.75 -4.93 -11.13
N ASN A 45 -0.50 -4.00 -10.23
CA ASN A 45 -1.02 -2.65 -10.37
C ASN A 45 0.09 -1.82 -11.02
N ASP A 46 0.07 -1.72 -12.35
CA ASP A 46 0.82 -0.69 -13.06
C ASP A 46 0.06 0.63 -12.90
N ALA A 47 0.34 1.36 -11.81
CA ALA A 47 0.00 2.76 -11.69
C ALA A 47 1.25 3.58 -12.02
N LYS A 48 1.24 4.11 -13.23
CA LYS A 48 2.21 5.04 -13.80
C LYS A 48 2.21 6.36 -13.02
N THR A 49 3.16 6.55 -12.12
CA THR A 49 3.58 7.88 -11.65
C THR A 49 4.83 8.27 -12.43
N GLN A 50 4.65 9.15 -13.41
CA GLN A 50 5.75 9.83 -14.09
C GLN A 50 6.32 10.87 -13.14
N ILE A 51 7.61 10.80 -12.86
CA ILE A 51 8.41 11.91 -12.32
C ILE A 51 9.36 12.34 -13.46
N PRO A 52 9.46 13.64 -13.78
CA PRO A 52 10.25 14.09 -14.92
C PRO A 52 11.75 13.91 -14.65
N SER A 53 12.42 13.20 -15.56
CA SER A 53 13.89 13.12 -15.64
C SER A 53 14.42 14.42 -16.26
N VAL A 54 15.24 15.14 -15.51
CA VAL A 54 16.16 16.14 -16.04
C VAL A 54 17.31 15.40 -16.71
N THR A 55 17.55 15.77 -17.95
CA THR A 55 18.61 15.34 -18.85
C THR A 55 19.96 15.76 -18.28
N GLU A 56 20.93 14.84 -18.21
CA GLU A 56 22.32 15.19 -18.48
C GLU A 56 23.08 13.92 -18.93
N SER A 57 23.62 14.04 -20.13
CA SER A 57 24.35 13.03 -20.88
C SER A 57 25.79 12.96 -20.41
N ASN A 58 26.26 11.78 -19.99
CA ASN A 58 27.68 11.48 -19.97
C ASN A 58 27.93 10.10 -20.58
N ALA A 59 28.34 10.11 -21.85
CA ALA A 59 29.10 9.04 -22.47
C ALA A 59 30.54 9.55 -22.62
N THR A 60 31.54 8.79 -22.18
CA THR A 60 32.40 8.00 -23.07
C THR A 60 33.58 7.38 -22.33
N ASN A 61 33.82 6.11 -22.66
CA ASN A 61 35.09 5.44 -22.89
C ASN A 61 36.22 5.51 -21.85
N THR A 62 36.34 4.37 -21.16
CA THR A 62 37.58 3.61 -20.94
C THR A 62 38.64 3.80 -22.04
N GLY A 63 39.80 4.34 -21.64
CA GLY A 63 41.06 4.26 -22.37
C GLY A 63 42.07 3.42 -21.59
N SER A 64 42.60 2.38 -22.25
CA SER A 64 43.67 1.51 -21.76
C SER A 64 44.89 1.68 -22.67
N SER A 65 46.07 1.58 -22.07
CA SER A 65 47.39 1.30 -22.66
C SER A 65 48.04 2.30 -23.63
N ILE A 66 49.05 3.00 -23.08
CA ILE A 66 50.45 3.15 -23.57
C ILE A 66 50.75 2.59 -24.98
N THR A 67 51.25 3.46 -25.89
CA THR A 67 52.57 3.34 -26.58
C THR A 67 52.87 4.57 -27.47
N GLU A 68 54.01 5.20 -27.18
CA GLU A 68 55.06 5.68 -28.11
C GLU A 68 54.92 6.91 -29.04
N VAL A 69 55.96 7.76 -28.93
CA VAL A 69 56.68 8.54 -29.97
C VAL A 69 56.18 9.96 -30.34
N SER A 70 56.90 10.93 -29.77
CA SER A 70 57.56 12.07 -30.42
C SER A 70 56.75 12.97 -31.37
N SER A 71 56.21 14.06 -30.85
CA SER A 71 56.25 15.37 -31.52
C SER A 71 56.24 16.48 -30.46
N SER A 72 57.32 17.26 -30.38
CA SER A 72 57.47 18.32 -29.37
C SER A 72 56.63 19.54 -29.76
N ASN A 73 55.50 19.74 -29.07
CA ASN A 73 54.81 21.02 -29.09
C ASN A 73 55.54 21.99 -28.14
N PRO A 74 55.83 23.24 -28.55
CA PRO A 74 56.56 24.22 -27.72
C PRO A 74 55.77 24.70 -26.49
N ILE A 75 54.52 24.23 -26.31
CA ILE A 75 53.65 24.59 -25.19
C ILE A 75 53.88 23.65 -23.99
N ASP A 76 54.27 22.39 -24.22
CA ASP A 76 54.45 21.40 -23.14
C ASP A 76 55.82 21.49 -22.42
N SER A 77 56.68 22.42 -22.83
CA SER A 77 57.98 22.68 -22.18
C SER A 77 57.98 23.95 -21.31
N VAL A 78 56.84 24.62 -21.16
CA VAL A 78 56.73 25.79 -20.28
C VAL A 78 56.43 25.29 -18.87
N ASP A 79 57.44 25.35 -18.01
CA ASP A 79 57.31 25.04 -16.58
C ASP A 79 56.20 25.92 -15.95
N ASP A 80 55.41 25.35 -15.05
CA ASP A 80 54.28 26.06 -14.44
C ASP A 80 54.73 27.37 -13.76
N GLY A 81 55.96 27.40 -13.23
CA GLY A 81 56.59 28.60 -12.68
C GLY A 81 56.90 29.69 -13.73
N ALA A 82 57.18 29.32 -14.98
CA ALA A 82 57.35 30.26 -16.09
C ALA A 82 55.99 30.81 -16.57
N LEU A 83 54.93 30.00 -16.52
CA LEU A 83 53.56 30.44 -16.79
C LEU A 83 53.07 31.44 -15.74
N GLU A 84 53.35 31.20 -14.45
CA GLU A 84 53.04 32.15 -13.38
C GLU A 84 53.80 33.48 -13.55
N GLN A 85 55.07 33.43 -13.96
CA GLN A 85 55.85 34.65 -14.25
C GLN A 85 55.31 35.44 -15.43
N MET A 86 54.84 34.77 -16.50
CA MET A 86 54.25 35.44 -17.66
C MET A 86 52.87 36.04 -17.38
N LEU A 87 52.04 35.38 -16.58
CA LEU A 87 50.67 35.81 -16.35
C LEU A 87 50.55 36.87 -15.24
N TYR A 88 51.39 36.79 -14.20
CA TYR A 88 51.36 37.70 -13.04
C TYR A 88 52.57 38.66 -12.95
N GLY A 89 53.47 38.64 -13.93
CA GLY A 89 54.56 39.62 -14.06
C GLY A 89 55.54 39.63 -12.88
N GLY A 90 55.76 38.48 -12.23
CA GLY A 90 56.71 38.35 -11.12
C GLY A 90 56.26 38.99 -9.79
N ARG A 91 54.97 39.33 -9.65
CA ARG A 91 54.42 39.81 -8.38
C ARG A 91 53.89 38.62 -7.57
N ALA A 92 54.47 38.35 -6.41
CA ALA A 92 53.95 37.38 -5.48
C ALA A 92 52.50 37.73 -5.12
N SER A 93 51.56 36.86 -5.47
CA SER A 93 50.12 37.05 -5.33
C SER A 93 49.64 36.89 -3.88
N LYS A 94 50.20 37.59 -2.89
CA LYS A 94 49.79 37.35 -1.49
C LYS A 94 49.82 38.56 -0.56
N GLN A 95 49.21 39.70 -0.93
CA GLN A 95 49.03 40.82 0.03
C GLN A 95 47.74 41.63 -0.13
N GLY A 96 46.70 41.14 -0.82
CA GLY A 96 45.49 41.96 -1.01
C GLY A 96 44.22 41.23 -1.43
N GLY A 97 44.10 39.94 -1.13
CA GLY A 97 42.89 39.15 -1.38
C GLY A 97 42.07 38.95 -0.12
N LEU A 98 40.80 38.59 -0.31
CA LEU A 98 39.95 38.05 0.75
C LEU A 98 40.65 36.83 1.35
N THR A 99 40.69 36.69 2.68
CA THR A 99 41.29 35.48 3.27
C THR A 99 40.48 34.25 2.83
N ASP A 100 41.13 33.10 2.66
CA ASP A 100 40.46 31.85 2.26
C ASP A 100 39.23 31.58 3.14
N ALA A 101 39.33 31.93 4.43
CA ALA A 101 38.24 31.82 5.39
C ALA A 101 37.06 32.76 5.09
N GLN A 102 37.35 33.99 4.70
CA GLN A 102 36.33 34.96 4.29
C GLN A 102 35.71 34.61 2.93
N GLU A 103 36.46 33.96 2.03
CA GLU A 103 35.95 33.47 0.75
C GLU A 103 34.93 32.34 0.95
N GLU A 104 35.22 31.35 1.79
CA GLU A 104 34.29 30.25 2.09
C GLU A 104 33.01 30.73 2.77
N VAL A 105 33.10 31.66 3.73
CA VAL A 105 31.89 32.25 4.36
C VAL A 105 31.09 33.07 3.35
N LEU A 106 31.75 33.82 2.46
CA LEU A 106 31.08 34.56 1.40
C LEU A 106 30.29 33.63 0.47
N TYR A 107 30.86 32.46 0.11
CA TYR A 107 30.16 31.47 -0.71
C TYR A 107 28.95 30.86 0.00
N ARG A 108 28.96 30.72 1.33
CA ARG A 108 27.86 30.14 2.10
C ARG A 108 26.77 31.15 2.45
N ASP A 109 27.18 32.28 3.03
CA ASP A 109 26.29 33.22 3.72
C ASP A 109 26.10 34.53 2.93
N GLY A 110 26.90 34.76 1.89
CA GLY A 110 26.75 35.92 1.00
C GLY A 110 27.24 37.25 1.56
N GLU A 111 27.84 37.27 2.74
CA GLU A 111 28.41 38.45 3.39
C GLU A 111 29.90 38.24 3.71
N ILE A 112 30.69 39.32 3.69
CA ILE A 112 32.13 39.29 4.03
C ILE A 112 32.28 39.68 5.52
N PRO A 113 32.45 38.72 6.44
CA PRO A 113 32.74 39.03 7.83
C PRO A 113 34.19 39.56 8.00
N PRO A 114 34.51 40.28 9.09
CA PRO A 114 35.89 40.65 9.42
C PRO A 114 36.75 39.40 9.64
N ALA A 115 38.03 39.46 9.26
CA ALA A 115 38.91 38.29 9.12
C ALA A 115 38.96 37.37 10.35
N GLU A 116 39.02 37.93 11.56
CA GLU A 116 39.04 37.16 12.82
C GLU A 116 37.74 36.38 13.07
N SER A 117 36.61 36.90 12.62
CA SER A 117 35.30 36.22 12.77
C SER A 117 35.05 35.19 11.68
N ALA A 118 35.65 35.35 10.49
CA ALA A 118 35.55 34.37 9.41
C ALA A 118 36.20 33.04 9.82
N GLU A 119 37.38 33.12 10.42
CA GLU A 119 38.09 31.94 10.95
C GLU A 119 37.33 31.28 12.10
N ALA A 120 36.70 32.08 12.98
CA ALA A 120 35.89 31.55 14.07
C ALA A 120 34.60 30.87 13.57
N VAL A 121 33.93 31.43 12.55
CA VAL A 121 32.72 30.88 11.94
C VAL A 121 33.01 29.60 11.17
N LEU A 122 34.15 29.51 10.46
CA LEU A 122 34.58 28.27 9.82
C LEU A 122 35.08 27.22 10.82
N ALA A 123 35.76 27.62 11.89
CA ALA A 123 36.15 26.69 12.94
C ALA A 123 34.91 26.10 13.66
N LEU A 124 33.88 26.92 13.91
CA LEU A 124 32.60 26.45 14.44
C LEU A 124 31.81 25.64 13.42
N GLY A 125 31.76 26.06 12.15
CA GLY A 125 31.06 25.37 11.08
C GLY A 125 31.69 24.03 10.70
N ASN A 126 33.02 23.92 10.77
CA ASN A 126 33.75 22.66 10.60
C ASN A 126 33.62 21.77 11.83
N ALA A 127 33.60 22.32 13.05
CA ALA A 127 33.30 21.54 14.24
C ALA A 127 31.84 21.03 14.26
N GLU A 128 30.88 21.83 13.76
CA GLU A 128 29.48 21.43 13.59
C GLU A 128 29.32 20.44 12.44
N ALA A 129 30.07 20.59 11.34
CA ALA A 129 30.13 19.61 10.26
C ALA A 129 30.80 18.29 10.70
N ASP A 130 31.86 18.35 11.51
CA ASP A 130 32.55 17.19 12.06
C ASP A 130 31.69 16.47 13.12
N GLU A 131 30.89 17.18 13.92
CA GLU A 131 29.90 16.58 14.83
C GLU A 131 28.73 15.93 14.08
N LEU A 132 28.26 16.53 12.98
CA LEU A 132 27.21 15.95 12.12
C LEU A 132 27.73 14.79 11.25
N GLU A 133 29.02 14.78 10.88
CA GLU A 133 29.70 13.65 10.21
C GLU A 133 30.02 12.53 11.20
N ALA A 134 30.33 12.81 12.47
CA ALA A 134 30.66 11.80 13.48
C ALA A 134 29.47 10.89 13.84
N GLU A 135 28.24 11.41 13.84
CA GLU A 135 27.02 10.60 14.02
C GLU A 135 26.64 9.80 12.75
N GLY A 136 27.23 10.15 11.59
CA GLY A 136 27.06 9.46 10.31
C GLY A 136 28.19 8.50 9.93
N ALA A 137 29.36 8.58 10.59
CA ALA A 137 30.59 7.89 10.21
C ALA A 137 30.73 6.46 10.78
N VAL A 138 29.78 5.97 11.59
CA VAL A 138 29.81 4.58 12.10
C VAL A 138 29.49 3.51 11.02
N GLY A 139 29.15 3.90 9.79
CA GLY A 139 28.53 2.97 8.83
C GLY A 139 29.16 2.80 7.45
N LYS A 140 30.25 3.51 7.09
CA LYS A 140 30.78 3.41 5.71
C LYS A 140 31.40 2.06 5.38
N ASP A 141 31.74 1.21 6.35
CA ASP A 141 32.27 -0.15 6.11
C ASP A 141 31.19 -1.25 6.12
N ILE A 142 29.92 -0.85 6.23
CA ILE A 142 28.75 -1.75 6.36
C ILE A 142 27.99 -1.83 5.01
N GLN A 143 28.64 -1.43 3.92
CA GLN A 143 27.97 -1.22 2.62
C GLN A 143 27.24 -2.47 2.09
N ASN A 144 27.63 -3.68 2.53
CA ASN A 144 27.05 -4.92 2.04
C ASN A 144 26.92 -6.01 3.13
N LEU A 145 26.11 -5.78 4.18
CA LEU A 145 25.69 -6.84 5.13
C LEU A 145 24.69 -7.85 4.52
N GLY A 146 24.90 -8.26 3.27
CA GLY A 146 24.09 -9.29 2.60
C GLY A 146 22.67 -8.87 2.18
N HIS A 147 22.27 -7.62 2.36
CA HIS A 147 20.98 -7.09 1.90
C HIS A 147 21.13 -6.37 0.54
N LYS A 148 20.33 -6.76 -0.45
CA LYS A 148 20.31 -6.12 -1.79
C LYS A 148 19.82 -4.67 -1.75
N TRP A 149 18.97 -4.35 -0.77
CA TRP A 149 18.30 -3.07 -0.61
C TRP A 149 18.54 -2.57 0.81
N PRO A 150 18.55 -1.24 1.04
CA PRO A 150 18.76 -0.69 2.37
C PRO A 150 17.70 -1.20 3.34
N LEU A 151 18.07 -1.33 4.62
CA LEU A 151 17.13 -1.78 5.64
C LEU A 151 16.03 -0.73 5.86
N PRO A 152 14.77 -1.16 6.03
CA PRO A 152 13.71 -0.25 6.44
C PRO A 152 13.99 0.32 7.84
N GLN A 153 13.84 1.63 7.99
CA GLN A 153 14.05 2.32 9.26
C GLN A 153 13.02 1.87 10.30
N LYS A 154 13.49 1.57 11.52
CA LYS A 154 12.63 1.29 12.68
C LYS A 154 12.40 2.61 13.43
N PRO A 155 11.23 2.88 14.04
CA PRO A 155 10.09 1.99 14.24
C PRO A 155 9.22 1.83 12.99
N TYR A 156 8.69 0.62 12.77
CA TYR A 156 7.79 0.37 11.63
C TYR A 156 6.45 1.09 11.79
N PRO A 157 5.83 1.55 10.68
CA PRO A 157 4.53 2.20 10.72
C PRO A 157 3.41 1.27 11.20
N GLU A 158 2.32 1.86 11.70
CA GLU A 158 1.12 1.13 12.10
C GLU A 158 0.54 0.35 10.91
N GLY A 159 0.16 -0.92 11.11
CA GLY A 159 -0.31 -1.79 10.04
C GLY A 159 0.76 -2.65 9.34
N PHE A 160 2.06 -2.43 9.61
CA PHE A 160 3.15 -3.28 9.06
C PHE A 160 3.11 -4.71 9.63
N ASN A 161 2.65 -4.85 10.88
CA ASN A 161 2.57 -6.14 11.55
C ASN A 161 1.43 -7.00 10.99
N VAL A 162 1.75 -8.22 10.53
CA VAL A 162 0.77 -9.17 9.93
C VAL A 162 -0.43 -9.44 10.84
N LYS A 163 -0.21 -9.50 12.16
CA LYS A 163 -1.26 -9.73 13.15
C LYS A 163 -2.11 -8.47 13.40
N LYS A 164 -1.50 -7.28 13.29
CA LYS A 164 -2.14 -5.98 13.48
C LYS A 164 -2.26 -5.22 12.15
N ARG A 165 -2.75 -5.90 11.11
CA ARG A 165 -2.99 -5.30 9.77
C ARG A 165 -4.14 -4.30 9.77
N TYR A 166 -5.08 -4.48 10.69
CA TYR A 166 -6.27 -3.65 10.83
C TYR A 166 -6.26 -3.00 12.20
N HIS A 167 -6.98 -1.88 12.30
CA HIS A 167 -7.19 -1.16 13.55
C HIS A 167 -7.90 -2.03 14.62
N ASP A 168 -7.53 -1.85 15.89
CA ASP A 168 -7.97 -2.71 17.00
C ASP A 168 -9.50 -2.82 17.12
N VAL A 169 -10.23 -1.71 16.99
CA VAL A 169 -11.71 -1.70 16.99
C VAL A 169 -12.30 -2.58 15.86
N VAL A 170 -11.69 -2.55 14.67
CA VAL A 170 -12.11 -3.38 13.54
C VAL A 170 -11.89 -4.86 13.86
N GLU A 171 -10.74 -5.16 14.45
CA GLU A 171 -10.41 -6.51 14.87
C GLU A 171 -11.38 -7.02 15.95
N GLN A 172 -11.64 -6.23 16.98
CA GLN A 172 -12.57 -6.55 18.07
C GLN A 172 -13.98 -6.80 17.55
N ILE A 173 -14.52 -5.89 16.74
CA ILE A 173 -15.86 -6.06 16.13
C ILE A 173 -15.89 -7.33 15.27
N THR A 174 -14.85 -7.57 14.47
CA THR A 174 -14.81 -8.76 13.61
C THR A 174 -14.77 -10.04 14.42
N ARG A 175 -14.01 -10.08 15.52
CA ARG A 175 -13.96 -11.21 16.46
C ARG A 175 -15.33 -11.45 17.12
N LEU A 176 -16.02 -10.40 17.56
CA LEU A 176 -17.39 -10.48 18.12
C LEU A 176 -18.43 -10.96 17.09
N MET A 177 -18.30 -10.55 15.83
CA MET A 177 -19.19 -11.00 14.75
C MET A 177 -18.90 -12.44 14.28
N MET A 178 -17.71 -12.96 14.58
CA MET A 178 -17.26 -14.29 14.14
C MET A 178 -17.99 -15.38 14.89
N ARG A 179 -18.52 -16.35 14.15
CA ARG A 179 -19.11 -17.58 14.68
C ARG A 179 -18.44 -18.79 14.06
N ASP A 180 -18.31 -19.86 14.84
CA ASP A 180 -17.73 -21.14 14.42
C ASP A 180 -16.28 -21.03 13.88
N GLY A 181 -15.51 -20.01 14.30
CA GLY A 181 -14.17 -19.74 13.77
C GLY A 181 -14.14 -19.20 12.32
N LYS A 182 -15.28 -18.83 11.74
CA LYS A 182 -15.38 -18.41 10.33
C LYS A 182 -15.06 -16.93 10.12
N LEU A 183 -13.77 -16.57 10.21
CA LEU A 183 -13.28 -15.20 10.08
C LEU A 183 -13.69 -14.53 8.74
N ALA A 184 -13.50 -15.23 7.62
CA ALA A 184 -13.81 -14.70 6.29
C ALA A 184 -15.30 -14.34 6.13
N THR A 185 -16.19 -15.10 6.77
CA THR A 185 -17.63 -14.81 6.75
C THR A 185 -17.96 -13.56 7.54
N ALA A 186 -17.34 -13.38 8.71
CA ALA A 186 -17.52 -12.18 9.53
C ALA A 186 -17.02 -10.92 8.80
N GLN A 187 -15.82 -10.97 8.23
CA GLN A 187 -15.24 -9.89 7.43
C GLN A 187 -16.13 -9.54 6.23
N ARG A 188 -16.65 -10.55 5.51
CA ARG A 188 -17.57 -10.33 4.38
C ARG A 188 -18.87 -9.66 4.81
N ARG A 189 -19.46 -10.08 5.93
CA ARG A 189 -20.69 -9.47 6.48
C ARG A 189 -20.46 -8.02 6.89
N ARG A 190 -19.36 -7.75 7.60
CA ARG A 190 -18.93 -6.41 8.00
C ARG A 190 -18.76 -5.51 6.76
N ARG A 191 -17.99 -5.95 5.77
CA ARG A 191 -17.77 -5.20 4.52
C ARG A 191 -19.09 -4.84 3.84
N ARG A 192 -19.99 -5.82 3.68
CA ARG A 192 -21.31 -5.59 3.06
C ARG A 192 -22.14 -4.53 3.81
N ALA A 193 -22.13 -4.57 5.14
CA ALA A 193 -22.83 -3.58 5.95
C ALA A 193 -22.26 -2.16 5.73
N PHE A 194 -20.93 -2.01 5.77
CA PHE A 194 -20.29 -0.72 5.49
C PHE A 194 -20.54 -0.25 4.05
N THR A 195 -20.50 -1.13 3.04
CA THR A 195 -20.86 -0.76 1.67
C THR A 195 -22.29 -0.22 1.58
N TRP A 196 -23.26 -0.85 2.26
CA TRP A 196 -24.64 -0.33 2.28
C TRP A 196 -24.77 1.03 2.96
N MET A 197 -23.97 1.29 4.00
CA MET A 197 -23.92 2.59 4.65
C MET A 197 -23.31 3.65 3.73
N LEU A 198 -22.20 3.34 3.04
CA LEU A 198 -21.59 4.26 2.07
C LEU A 198 -22.56 4.62 0.93
N GLU A 199 -23.26 3.62 0.38
CA GLU A 199 -24.30 3.85 -0.63
C GLU A 199 -25.46 4.74 -0.10
N ALA A 200 -25.75 4.70 1.20
CA ALA A 200 -26.76 5.57 1.81
C ALA A 200 -26.24 6.99 2.02
N VAL A 201 -24.97 7.13 2.44
CA VAL A 201 -24.27 8.40 2.65
C VAL A 201 -24.11 9.16 1.33
N GLU A 202 -23.76 8.49 0.23
CA GLU A 202 -23.61 9.10 -1.10
C GLU A 202 -24.92 9.69 -1.63
N LYS A 203 -26.08 9.11 -1.25
CA LYS A 203 -27.40 9.61 -1.64
C LYS A 203 -27.88 10.79 -0.80
N ARG A 204 -27.26 11.06 0.35
CA ARG A 204 -27.64 12.19 1.19
C ARG A 204 -27.18 13.50 0.54
N PRO A 205 -28.04 14.54 0.51
CA PRO A 205 -27.64 15.84 0.00
C PRO A 205 -26.47 16.39 0.82
N SER A 206 -25.58 17.15 0.16
CA SER A 206 -24.51 17.84 0.87
C SER A 206 -25.10 18.93 1.76
N LYS A 207 -24.69 19.01 3.02
CA LYS A 207 -25.15 20.02 3.99
C LYS A 207 -24.29 21.29 3.98
N GLY A 208 -23.21 21.30 3.20
CA GLY A 208 -22.28 22.43 3.13
C GLY A 208 -21.07 22.12 2.27
N SER A 209 -20.02 22.93 2.44
CA SER A 209 -18.72 22.80 1.77
C SER A 209 -17.61 22.48 2.78
N GLY A 210 -16.53 21.86 2.33
CA GLY A 210 -15.35 21.55 3.14
C GLY A 210 -14.95 20.07 3.19
N ARG A 211 -13.73 19.82 3.65
CA ARG A 211 -13.10 18.48 3.69
C ARG A 211 -13.79 17.50 4.63
N THR A 212 -14.42 17.98 5.70
CA THR A 212 -15.05 17.14 6.74
C THR A 212 -16.50 16.77 6.45
N GLN A 213 -17.10 17.28 5.36
CA GLN A 213 -18.53 17.08 5.07
C GLN A 213 -18.91 15.61 4.86
N PHE A 214 -18.02 14.81 4.27
CA PHE A 214 -18.25 13.37 4.12
C PHE A 214 -18.26 12.65 5.49
N ALA A 215 -17.32 12.99 6.37
CA ALA A 215 -17.23 12.40 7.69
C ALA A 215 -18.47 12.70 8.54
N HIS A 216 -18.99 13.93 8.49
CA HIS A 216 -20.23 14.29 9.18
C HIS A 216 -21.45 13.52 8.63
N ARG A 217 -21.58 13.39 7.30
CA ARG A 217 -22.67 12.60 6.70
C ARG A 217 -22.60 11.11 7.08
N LEU A 218 -21.40 10.55 7.15
CA LEU A 218 -21.19 9.18 7.62
C LEU A 218 -21.54 9.04 9.10
N ALA A 219 -21.15 10.00 9.94
CA ALA A 219 -21.49 10.00 11.37
C ALA A 219 -23.01 10.07 11.60
N ASP A 220 -23.73 10.94 10.89
CA ASP A 220 -25.19 11.01 10.93
C ASP A 220 -25.84 9.68 10.54
N GLU A 221 -25.30 8.99 9.53
CA GLU A 221 -25.80 7.68 9.11
C GLU A 221 -25.51 6.60 10.15
N VAL A 222 -24.34 6.63 10.81
CA VAL A 222 -24.00 5.72 11.92
C VAL A 222 -25.00 5.90 13.06
N ILE A 223 -25.30 7.15 13.45
CA ILE A 223 -26.30 7.47 14.48
C ILE A 223 -27.67 6.93 14.06
N ALA A 224 -28.11 7.21 12.84
CA ALA A 224 -29.39 6.71 12.31
C ALA A 224 -29.47 5.17 12.27
N VAL A 225 -28.36 4.47 12.01
CA VAL A 225 -28.29 3.00 12.07
C VAL A 225 -28.48 2.50 13.50
N VAL A 226 -27.79 3.12 14.47
CA VAL A 226 -27.89 2.77 15.90
C VAL A 226 -29.30 3.02 16.43
N GLU A 227 -29.93 4.12 16.03
CA GLU A 227 -31.33 4.44 16.38
C GLU A 227 -32.38 3.60 15.63
N GLY A 228 -31.97 2.82 14.63
CA GLY A 228 -32.89 2.00 13.83
C GLY A 228 -33.69 2.75 12.77
N ARG A 229 -33.34 4.02 12.49
CA ARG A 229 -34.02 4.88 11.50
C ARG A 229 -33.42 4.82 10.10
N SER A 230 -32.29 4.13 9.92
CA SER A 230 -31.61 4.10 8.61
C SER A 230 -32.29 3.21 7.58
N SER A 231 -32.18 3.62 6.31
CA SER A 231 -32.64 2.82 5.15
C SER A 231 -31.87 1.51 4.97
N VAL A 232 -30.68 1.38 5.58
CA VAL A 232 -29.86 0.17 5.54
C VAL A 232 -30.59 -1.03 6.17
N TRP A 233 -31.44 -0.78 7.18
CA TRP A 233 -32.29 -1.82 7.77
C TRP A 233 -33.29 -2.41 6.77
N GLU A 234 -33.82 -1.59 5.86
CA GLU A 234 -34.71 -2.05 4.79
C GLU A 234 -33.96 -2.91 3.78
N LYS A 235 -32.76 -2.48 3.35
CA LYS A 235 -31.87 -3.30 2.48
C LYS A 235 -31.58 -4.66 3.12
N ARG A 236 -31.29 -4.70 4.42
CA ARG A 236 -31.09 -5.95 5.17
C ARG A 236 -32.35 -6.83 5.18
N LYS A 237 -33.50 -6.24 5.50
CA LYS A 237 -34.80 -6.94 5.50
C LYS A 237 -35.10 -7.52 4.12
N LEU A 238 -34.84 -6.79 3.05
CA LEU A 238 -35.05 -7.25 1.68
C LEU A 238 -34.21 -8.50 1.38
N VAL A 239 -32.92 -8.49 1.73
CA VAL A 239 -32.04 -9.65 1.54
C VAL A 239 -32.51 -10.85 2.36
N HIS A 240 -33.00 -10.64 3.58
CA HIS A 240 -33.55 -11.72 4.40
C HIS A 240 -34.83 -12.29 3.78
N LYS A 241 -35.75 -11.44 3.33
CA LYS A 241 -36.96 -11.85 2.62
C LYS A 241 -36.62 -12.68 1.38
N GLN A 242 -35.69 -12.20 0.56
CA GLN A 242 -35.18 -12.93 -0.61
C GLN A 242 -34.57 -14.28 -0.24
N GLY A 243 -33.84 -14.36 0.87
CA GLY A 243 -33.32 -15.62 1.39
C GLY A 243 -34.42 -16.59 1.81
N THR A 244 -35.47 -16.11 2.48
CA THR A 244 -36.60 -16.93 2.92
C THR A 244 -37.43 -17.43 1.74
N THR A 245 -37.70 -16.58 0.75
CA THR A 245 -38.45 -16.97 -0.44
C THR A 245 -37.68 -17.99 -1.28
N ALA A 246 -36.37 -17.81 -1.41
CA ALA A 246 -35.50 -18.71 -2.18
C ALA A 246 -34.96 -19.92 -1.38
N ARG A 247 -35.46 -20.20 -0.18
CA ARG A 247 -34.94 -21.27 0.70
C ARG A 247 -34.94 -22.67 0.05
N ALA A 248 -35.92 -22.95 -0.82
CA ALA A 248 -36.02 -24.22 -1.54
C ALA A 248 -34.90 -24.43 -2.58
N ASN A 249 -34.16 -23.37 -2.93
CA ASN A 249 -33.06 -23.45 -3.91
C ASN A 249 -31.71 -23.82 -3.27
N VAL A 250 -31.63 -23.94 -1.94
CA VAL A 250 -30.36 -24.22 -1.23
C VAL A 250 -29.79 -25.60 -1.60
N GLU A 251 -30.65 -26.59 -1.80
CA GLU A 251 -30.24 -27.96 -2.17
C GLU A 251 -29.95 -28.12 -3.66
N LYS A 252 -30.49 -27.21 -4.48
CA LYS A 252 -30.33 -27.24 -5.93
C LYS A 252 -28.95 -26.69 -6.29
N ARG A 253 -27.98 -27.58 -6.41
CA ARG A 253 -26.67 -27.26 -7.00
C ARG A 253 -26.84 -27.07 -8.51
N VAL A 254 -27.17 -25.84 -8.92
CA VAL A 254 -27.29 -25.49 -10.35
C VAL A 254 -25.90 -25.59 -10.98
N MET A 255 -25.61 -26.73 -11.60
CA MET A 255 -24.50 -26.84 -12.55
C MET A 255 -24.94 -26.14 -13.82
N ILE A 256 -24.50 -24.89 -14.00
CA ILE A 256 -24.65 -24.19 -15.27
C ILE A 256 -23.77 -24.94 -16.27
N LYS A 257 -24.37 -25.83 -17.07
CA LYS A 257 -23.70 -26.38 -18.25
C LYS A 257 -23.47 -25.20 -19.19
N LYS A 258 -22.22 -24.72 -19.24
CA LYS A 258 -21.80 -23.74 -20.23
C LYS A 258 -21.99 -24.42 -21.58
N GLY A 259 -23.02 -24.02 -22.33
CA GLY A 259 -23.26 -24.57 -23.67
C GLY A 259 -21.99 -24.35 -24.49
N VAL A 260 -21.53 -25.40 -25.18
CA VAL A 260 -20.54 -25.26 -26.25
C VAL A 260 -21.18 -24.32 -27.26
N GLY A 261 -20.63 -23.11 -27.40
CA GLY A 261 -21.04 -22.17 -28.42
C GLY A 261 -20.96 -22.87 -29.77
N LYS A 262 -22.05 -22.80 -30.55
CA LYS A 262 -22.02 -23.18 -31.96
C LYS A 262 -21.21 -22.17 -32.74
#